data_AF-A0A4S4EQN6-F1
#
_entry.id   AF-A0A4S4EQN6-F1
#
_cell.length_a   1.000
_cell.length_b   1.000
_cell.length_c   1.000
_cell.angle_alpha   90.00
_cell.angle_beta   90.00
_cell.angle_gamma   90.00
#
_symmetry.space_group_name_H-M   'P 1'
#
loop_
_entity.id
_entity.type
_entity.pdbx_description
1 polymer ?
#
loop_
_entity_poly.entity_id
_entity_poly.type
_entity_poly.pdbx_seq_one_letter_code
_entity_poly.pdbx_strand_id
1 'polypeptide(L)'
;MRNLTYLNWAALHPRVRTRLLRLWVIFVFGSGVVVVKLAGTDDIQAAVLLHPGPITEDEIKEVKCPISILGAEIDRASPPEQLKQFGEILSAKPGIDSFVKIFPGVSHGWSVRYDLGDESAIKSAEESHGDMLSWFKKYVK
;
A
#
# COMPACT_ATOMS: atom_id res chain seq x y z
N MET A 1 16.12 16.56 42.16
CA MET A 1 16.20 17.18 40.82
C MET A 1 16.75 16.12 39.86
N ARG A 2 15.95 15.63 38.90
CA ARG A 2 16.43 14.67 37.88
C ARG A 2 16.70 15.48 36.60
N ASN A 3 17.96 15.52 36.17
CA ASN A 3 18.37 16.19 34.94
C ASN A 3 17.84 15.41 33.73
N LEU A 4 16.90 16.00 33.00
CA LEU A 4 16.53 15.56 31.65
C LEU A 4 17.59 16.10 30.69
N THR A 5 18.53 15.24 30.28
CA THR A 5 19.39 15.51 29.13
C THR A 5 18.54 15.50 27.87
N TYR A 6 18.35 16.66 27.25
CA TYR A 6 17.77 16.78 25.92
C TYR A 6 18.68 16.06 24.92
N LEU A 7 18.21 14.95 24.35
CA LEU A 7 18.90 14.30 23.24
C LEU A 7 18.83 15.23 22.01
N ASN A 8 19.98 15.64 21.50
CA ASN A 8 20.06 16.41 20.25
C ASN A 8 19.77 15.49 19.06
N TRP A 9 18.52 15.49 18.60
CA TRP A 9 17.99 14.66 17.51
C TRP A 9 18.84 14.70 16.22
N ALA A 10 19.43 15.86 15.90
CA ALA A 10 20.26 16.05 14.71
C ALA A 10 21.63 15.32 14.78
N ALA A 11 22.08 14.93 15.99
CA ALA A 11 23.37 14.28 16.21
C ALA A 11 23.33 12.75 16.08
N LEU A 12 22.15 12.14 15.90
CA LEU A 12 22.04 10.70 15.73
C LEU A 12 22.51 10.28 14.32
N HIS A 13 23.20 9.14 14.25
CA HIS A 13 23.63 8.53 12.98
C HIS A 13 22.40 8.30 12.06
N PRO A 14 22.49 8.46 10.72
CA PRO A 14 21.34 8.32 9.82
C PRO A 14 20.57 7.01 10.00
N ARG A 15 21.30 5.89 10.18
CA ARG A 15 20.72 4.56 10.48
C ARG A 15 19.98 4.46 11.83
N VAL A 16 20.23 5.38 12.75
CA VAL A 16 19.57 5.46 14.07
C VAL A 16 18.35 6.39 13.99
N ARG A 17 18.40 7.42 13.15
CA ARG A 17 17.22 8.27 12.83
C ARG A 17 16.11 7.50 12.10
N THR A 18 16.47 6.66 11.14
CA THR A 18 15.51 5.81 10.40
C THR A 18 14.90 4.69 11.23
N ARG A 19 15.41 4.44 12.45
CA ARG A 19 14.88 3.40 13.35
C ARG A 19 13.69 3.86 14.19
N LEU A 20 13.31 5.15 14.14
CA LEU A 20 12.33 5.76 15.05
C LEU A 20 11.05 6.29 14.37
N LEU A 21 10.92 6.22 13.05
CA LEU A 21 9.68 6.55 12.33
C LEU A 21 9.39 5.48 11.27
N ARG A 22 8.97 4.30 11.72
CA ARG A 22 8.43 3.26 10.84
C ARG A 22 6.94 3.51 10.69
N LEU A 23 6.58 4.32 9.70
CA LEU A 23 5.21 4.71 9.44
C LEU A 23 4.51 3.65 8.56
N TRP A 24 3.22 3.48 8.80
CA TRP A 24 2.30 2.70 7.99
C TRP A 24 1.73 3.65 6.95
N VAL A 25 1.77 3.29 5.66
CA VAL A 25 1.13 4.11 4.62
C VAL A 25 -0.03 3.32 4.04
N ILE A 26 -1.23 3.73 4.43
CA ILE A 26 -2.50 3.34 3.84
C ILE A 26 -2.90 4.47 2.92
N PHE A 27 -3.20 4.20 1.65
CA PHE A 27 -3.65 5.25 0.75
C PHE A 27 -4.88 4.82 -0.03
N VAL A 28 -5.92 5.62 0.20
CA VAL A 28 -7.33 5.31 -0.08
C VAL A 28 -7.95 6.41 -0.96
N PHE A 29 -7.13 7.33 -1.50
CA PHE A 29 -7.57 8.31 -2.50
C PHE A 29 -6.46 8.71 -3.46
N GLY A 30 -6.70 8.58 -4.77
CA GLY A 30 -6.18 9.45 -5.83
C GLY A 30 -4.68 9.49 -6.12
N SER A 31 -3.81 8.88 -5.32
CA SER A 31 -2.36 8.92 -5.56
C SER A 31 -1.66 7.61 -5.21
N GLY A 32 -2.01 6.53 -5.92
CA GLY A 32 -1.22 5.29 -5.90
C GLY A 32 0.27 5.54 -6.16
N VAL A 33 0.58 6.54 -7.00
CA VAL A 33 1.93 7.04 -7.29
C VAL A 33 2.74 7.39 -6.04
N VAL A 34 2.13 8.03 -5.03
CA VAL A 34 2.87 8.44 -3.81
C VAL A 34 3.29 7.22 -3.01
N VAL A 35 2.41 6.22 -2.90
CA VAL A 35 2.71 4.99 -2.17
C VAL A 35 3.74 4.17 -2.90
N VAL A 36 3.65 4.03 -4.23
CA VAL A 36 4.63 3.27 -5.00
C VAL A 36 6.01 3.94 -4.95
N LYS A 37 6.07 5.28 -5.02
CA LYS A 37 7.32 6.02 -4.82
C LYS A 37 7.88 5.86 -3.41
N LEU A 38 7.05 5.93 -2.38
CA LEU A 38 7.46 5.65 -1.00
C LEU A 38 7.90 4.19 -0.83
N ALA A 39 7.26 3.25 -1.52
CA ALA A 39 7.63 1.84 -1.51
C ALA A 39 8.98 1.59 -2.19
N GLY A 40 9.46 2.51 -3.05
CA GLY A 40 10.82 2.51 -3.57
C GLY A 40 11.87 3.09 -2.61
N THR A 41 11.46 3.61 -1.46
CA THR A 41 12.35 4.10 -0.39
C THR A 41 12.48 3.05 0.73
N ASP A 42 13.42 3.29 1.65
CA ASP A 42 13.61 2.45 2.84
C ASP A 42 12.79 2.96 4.05
N ASP A 43 11.88 3.92 3.83
CA ASP A 43 11.15 4.63 4.90
C ASP A 43 9.87 3.92 5.34
N ILE A 44 9.33 3.00 4.53
CA ILE A 44 8.10 2.26 4.84
C ILE A 44 8.36 0.75 4.94
N GLN A 45 7.63 0.07 5.85
CA GLN A 45 7.80 -1.37 6.06
C GLN A 45 6.91 -2.23 5.14
N ALA A 46 5.74 -1.70 4.76
CA ALA A 46 4.80 -2.36 3.88
C ALA A 46 3.88 -1.33 3.24
N ALA A 47 3.40 -1.63 2.04
CA ALA A 47 2.46 -0.82 1.29
C ALA A 47 1.18 -1.61 0.99
N VAL A 48 0.03 -0.93 1.08
CA VAL A 48 -1.24 -1.44 0.55
C VAL A 48 -1.85 -0.36 -0.33
N LEU A 49 -2.16 -0.72 -1.58
CA LEU A 49 -2.87 0.11 -2.55
C LEU A 49 -4.31 -0.37 -2.63
N LEU A 50 -5.26 0.54 -2.40
CA LEU A 50 -6.69 0.32 -2.63
C LEU A 50 -7.11 1.20 -3.81
N HIS A 51 -7.77 0.61 -4.82
CA HIS A 51 -8.18 1.27 -6.08
C HIS A 51 -7.07 2.18 -6.66
N PRO A 52 -5.90 1.62 -7.02
CA PRO A 52 -4.76 2.41 -7.49
C PRO A 52 -5.16 3.36 -8.61
N GLY A 53 -4.60 4.58 -8.56
CA GLY A 53 -4.63 5.50 -9.69
C GLY A 53 -3.68 5.03 -10.81
N PRO A 54 -3.49 5.84 -11.86
CA PRO A 54 -2.55 5.50 -12.92
C PRO A 54 -1.12 5.39 -12.35
N ILE A 55 -0.55 4.19 -12.44
CA ILE A 55 0.82 3.86 -12.03
C ILE A 55 1.55 3.36 -13.28
N THR A 56 2.85 3.65 -13.41
CA THR A 56 3.66 3.11 -14.50
C THR A 56 4.37 1.82 -14.07
N GLU A 57 4.73 0.99 -15.04
CA GLU A 57 5.51 -0.23 -14.77
C GLU A 57 6.86 0.09 -14.11
N ASP A 58 7.48 1.21 -14.46
CA ASP A 58 8.77 1.60 -13.92
C ASP A 58 8.67 1.95 -12.43
N GLU A 59 7.58 2.59 -12.00
CA GLU A 59 7.32 2.82 -10.58
C GLU A 59 7.17 1.50 -9.81
N ILE A 60 6.49 0.50 -10.39
CA ILE A 60 6.37 -0.84 -9.79
C ILE A 60 7.73 -1.56 -9.71
N LYS A 61 8.58 -1.39 -10.72
CA LYS A 61 9.96 -1.92 -10.72
C LYS A 61 10.84 -1.27 -9.66
N GLU A 62 10.50 -0.10 -9.13
CA GLU A 62 11.26 0.57 -8.08
C GLU A 62 10.88 0.09 -6.66
N VAL A 63 9.77 -0.63 -6.48
CA VAL A 63 9.30 -1.11 -5.16
C VAL A 63 10.36 -1.96 -4.44
N LYS A 64 10.60 -1.68 -3.16
CA LYS A 64 11.58 -2.37 -2.30
C LYS A 64 10.97 -3.02 -1.05
N CYS A 65 9.74 -2.66 -0.69
CA CYS A 65 9.02 -3.22 0.46
C CYS A 65 7.89 -4.17 0.04
N PRO A 66 7.41 -5.04 0.93
CA PRO A 66 6.20 -5.83 0.72
C PRO A 66 5.01 -4.96 0.30
N ILE A 67 4.34 -5.32 -0.80
CA ILE A 67 3.24 -4.54 -1.37
C ILE A 67 2.00 -5.40 -1.64
N SER A 68 0.83 -4.90 -1.25
CA SER A 68 -0.46 -5.46 -1.66
C SER A 68 -1.19 -4.47 -2.57
N ILE A 69 -1.68 -4.94 -3.71
CA ILE A 69 -2.45 -4.17 -4.68
C ILE A 69 -3.86 -4.75 -4.76
N LEU A 70 -4.82 -4.00 -4.25
CA LEU A 70 -6.23 -4.32 -4.28
C LEU A 70 -6.87 -3.40 -5.33
N GLY A 71 -7.38 -3.99 -6.41
CA GLY A 71 -7.99 -3.27 -7.52
C GLY A 71 -9.45 -3.64 -7.77
N ALA A 72 -10.14 -2.78 -8.51
CA ALA A 72 -11.53 -2.97 -8.92
C ALA A 72 -11.60 -3.57 -10.32
N GLU A 73 -12.59 -4.43 -10.57
CA GLU A 73 -12.87 -4.96 -11.91
C GLU A 73 -13.33 -3.86 -12.87
N ILE A 74 -14.22 -2.96 -12.40
CA ILE A 74 -14.82 -1.89 -13.21
C ILE A 74 -14.05 -0.59 -12.98
N ASP A 75 -12.73 -0.62 -13.18
CA ASP A 75 -11.83 0.52 -13.01
C ASP A 75 -11.18 0.91 -14.34
N ARG A 76 -11.31 2.19 -14.72
CA ARG A 76 -10.67 2.75 -15.91
C ARG A 76 -9.26 3.29 -15.62
N ALA A 77 -8.96 3.63 -14.37
CA ALA A 77 -7.67 4.20 -13.98
C ALA A 77 -6.60 3.12 -13.80
N SER A 78 -7.00 1.92 -13.37
CA SER A 78 -6.14 0.74 -13.23
C SER A 78 -6.91 -0.51 -13.64
N PRO A 79 -7.03 -0.81 -14.95
CA PRO A 79 -7.78 -1.95 -15.43
C PRO A 79 -7.16 -3.29 -14.97
N PRO A 80 -7.96 -4.37 -14.87
CA PRO A 80 -7.52 -5.71 -14.49
C PRO A 80 -6.27 -6.23 -15.21
N GLU A 81 -6.14 -5.92 -16.50
CA GLU A 81 -5.00 -6.33 -17.33
C GLU A 81 -3.70 -5.69 -16.82
N GLN A 82 -3.74 -4.42 -16.47
CA GLN A 82 -2.60 -3.69 -15.93
C GLN A 82 -2.21 -4.22 -14.54
N LEU A 83 -3.19 -4.53 -13.69
CA LEU A 83 -2.93 -5.10 -12.36
C LEU A 83 -2.28 -6.48 -12.44
N LYS A 84 -2.69 -7.31 -13.41
CA LYS A 84 -2.06 -8.60 -13.68
C LYS A 84 -0.59 -8.42 -14.09
N GLN A 85 -0.31 -7.47 -14.98
CA GLN A 85 1.07 -7.13 -15.37
C GLN A 85 1.91 -6.68 -14.17
N PHE A 86 1.36 -5.84 -13.28
CA PHE A 86 2.06 -5.46 -12.04
C PHE A 86 2.34 -6.66 -11.14
N GLY A 87 1.41 -7.60 -11.04
CA GLY A 87 1.61 -8.85 -10.32
C GLY A 87 2.76 -9.68 -10.90
N GLU A 88 2.86 -9.77 -12.23
CA GLU A 88 3.95 -10.47 -12.91
C GLU A 88 5.30 -9.80 -12.61
N ILE A 89 5.39 -8.47 -12.77
CA ILE A 89 6.61 -7.69 -12.49
C ILE A 89 7.04 -7.87 -11.03
N LEU A 90 6.11 -7.79 -10.08
CA LEU A 90 6.41 -7.92 -8.65
C LEU A 90 6.78 -9.34 -8.26
N SER A 91 6.14 -10.36 -8.84
CA SER A 91 6.44 -11.77 -8.57
C SER A 91 7.85 -12.18 -9.05
N ALA A 92 8.37 -11.49 -10.07
CA ALA A 92 9.72 -11.69 -10.56
C ALA A 92 10.80 -11.10 -9.62
N LYS A 93 10.42 -10.31 -8.60
CA LYS A 93 11.38 -9.63 -7.71
C LYS A 93 11.69 -10.51 -6.49
N PRO A 94 12.93 -11.04 -6.38
CA PRO A 94 13.27 -11.91 -5.26
C PRO A 94 13.30 -11.13 -3.95
N GLY A 95 12.74 -11.73 -2.89
CA GLY A 95 12.78 -11.18 -1.52
C GLY A 95 11.77 -10.08 -1.21
N ILE A 96 10.87 -9.76 -2.14
CA ILE A 96 9.77 -8.81 -1.92
C ILE A 96 8.45 -9.57 -2.05
N ASP A 97 7.74 -9.71 -0.94
CA ASP A 97 6.41 -10.32 -0.97
C ASP A 97 5.42 -9.36 -1.64
N SER A 98 4.68 -9.86 -2.61
CA SER A 98 3.66 -9.11 -3.32
C SER A 98 2.34 -9.86 -3.40
N PHE A 99 1.23 -9.13 -3.40
CA PHE A 99 -0.10 -9.70 -3.56
C PHE A 99 -0.96 -8.79 -4.40
N VAL A 100 -1.62 -9.33 -5.43
CA VAL A 100 -2.57 -8.60 -6.27
C VAL A 100 -3.92 -9.29 -6.20
N LYS A 101 -4.97 -8.52 -5.91
CA LYS A 101 -6.35 -9.01 -5.89
C LYS A 101 -7.26 -8.04 -6.62
N ILE A 102 -8.15 -8.61 -7.44
CA ILE A 102 -9.14 -7.86 -8.20
C ILE A 102 -10.51 -8.21 -7.61
N PHE A 103 -11.24 -7.19 -7.19
CA PHE A 103 -12.58 -7.34 -6.63
C PHE A 103 -13.61 -7.29 -7.76
N PRO A 104 -14.48 -8.31 -7.91
CA PRO A 104 -15.48 -8.35 -8.96
C PRO A 104 -16.64 -7.38 -8.66
N GLY A 105 -17.25 -6.83 -9.70
CA GLY A 105 -18.46 -6.01 -9.62
C GLY A 105 -18.30 -4.64 -8.95
N VAL A 106 -17.09 -4.27 -8.53
CA VAL A 106 -16.83 -2.98 -7.87
C VAL A 106 -16.16 -2.00 -8.82
N SER A 107 -16.38 -0.70 -8.57
CA SER A 107 -15.83 0.41 -9.34
C SER A 107 -14.71 1.13 -8.58
N HIS A 108 -14.03 2.07 -9.25
CA HIS A 108 -12.98 2.87 -8.62
C HIS A 108 -13.47 3.55 -7.32
N GLY A 109 -12.70 3.42 -6.25
CA GLY A 109 -13.03 3.99 -4.94
C GLY A 109 -13.99 3.16 -4.07
N TRP A 110 -14.28 1.90 -4.44
CA TRP A 110 -15.26 1.05 -3.72
C TRP A 110 -14.98 0.85 -2.24
N SER A 111 -13.72 0.92 -1.80
CA SER A 111 -13.38 0.76 -0.38
C SER A 111 -13.80 1.98 0.45
N VAL A 112 -14.23 3.08 -0.19
CA VAL A 112 -14.49 4.37 0.46
C VAL A 112 -15.86 4.93 0.12
N ARG A 113 -16.26 4.76 -1.13
CA ARG A 113 -17.50 5.31 -1.70
C ARG A 113 -18.31 4.14 -2.21
N TYR A 114 -19.00 3.48 -1.29
CA TYR A 114 -19.95 2.41 -1.56
C TYR A 114 -21.33 2.79 -1.02
N ASP A 115 -22.37 2.27 -1.65
CA ASP A 115 -23.74 2.46 -1.20
C ASP A 115 -23.99 1.58 0.03
N LEU A 116 -24.48 2.17 1.12
CA LEU A 116 -24.86 1.44 2.33
C LEU A 116 -26.16 0.64 2.16
N GLY A 117 -26.93 0.91 1.10
CA GLY A 117 -28.06 0.09 0.68
C GLY A 117 -27.68 -1.15 -0.13
N ASP A 118 -26.41 -1.25 -0.58
CA ASP A 118 -25.92 -2.38 -1.36
C ASP A 118 -25.04 -3.30 -0.48
N GLU A 119 -25.63 -4.41 -0.02
CA GLU A 119 -24.94 -5.41 0.80
C GLU A 119 -23.69 -5.99 0.12
N SER A 120 -23.69 -6.10 -1.21
CA SER A 120 -22.53 -6.59 -1.95
C SER A 120 -21.40 -5.56 -1.89
N ALA A 121 -21.71 -4.28 -2.08
CA ALA A 121 -20.72 -3.22 -2.01
C ALA A 121 -20.12 -3.08 -0.60
N ILE A 122 -20.94 -3.18 0.45
CA ILE A 122 -20.49 -3.23 1.85
C ILE A 122 -19.53 -4.40 2.06
N LYS A 123 -19.93 -5.61 1.67
CA LYS A 123 -19.12 -6.81 1.86
C LYS A 123 -17.77 -6.72 1.15
N SER A 124 -17.74 -6.22 -0.09
CA SER A 124 -16.50 -6.02 -0.83
C SER A 124 -15.60 -4.95 -0.20
N ALA A 125 -16.16 -3.88 0.36
CA ALA A 125 -15.41 -2.87 1.09
C ALA A 125 -14.80 -3.45 2.39
N GLU A 126 -15.61 -4.14 3.19
CA GLU A 126 -15.16 -4.82 4.42
C GLU A 126 -14.07 -5.85 4.15
N GLU A 127 -14.23 -6.67 3.11
CA GLU A 127 -13.22 -7.64 2.69
C GLU A 127 -11.90 -6.96 2.30
N SER A 128 -11.96 -5.85 1.55
CA SER A 128 -10.76 -5.09 1.18
C SER A 128 -10.03 -4.50 2.40
N HIS A 129 -10.77 -4.07 3.42
CA HIS A 129 -10.19 -3.60 4.69
C HIS A 129 -9.60 -4.75 5.50
N GLY A 130 -10.25 -5.93 5.50
CA GLY A 130 -9.73 -7.13 6.14
C GLY A 130 -8.41 -7.61 5.52
N ASP A 131 -8.31 -7.61 4.19
CA ASP A 131 -7.08 -7.94 3.47
C ASP A 131 -5.97 -6.94 3.79
N MET A 132 -6.30 -5.64 3.80
CA MET A 132 -5.37 -4.57 4.16
C MET A 132 -4.80 -4.77 5.58
N LEU A 133 -5.67 -4.97 6.58
CA LEU A 133 -5.25 -5.17 7.97
C LEU A 133 -4.40 -6.44 8.13
N SER A 134 -4.77 -7.51 7.43
CA SER A 134 -4.02 -8.77 7.43
C SER A 134 -2.61 -8.59 6.87
N TRP A 135 -2.47 -7.81 5.79
CA TRP A 135 -1.17 -7.48 5.21
C TRP A 135 -0.29 -6.70 6.20
N PHE A 136 -0.84 -5.64 6.78
CA PHE A 136 -0.13 -4.82 7.76
C PHE A 136 0.29 -5.61 9.00
N LYS A 137 -0.59 -6.46 9.53
CA LYS A 137 -0.28 -7.36 10.65
C LYS A 137 0.87 -8.32 10.34
N LYS A 138 1.05 -8.72 9.07
CA LYS A 138 2.11 -9.65 8.66
C LYS A 138 3.49 -8.98 8.59
N TYR A 139 3.56 -7.76 8.06
CA TYR A 139 4.85 -7.15 7.70
C TYR A 139 5.35 -6.06 8.65
N VAL A 140 4.46 -5.50 9.44
CA VAL A 140 4.81 -4.38 10.32
C VAL A 140 4.73 -4.84 11.77
N LYS A 141 5.73 -4.44 12.56
CA LYS A 141 5.99 -4.93 13.91
C LYS A 141 6.15 -3.77 14.87
#